data_AF-A0ABD0VRV7-F1
#
_entry.id   AF-A0ABD0VRV7-F1
#
_cell.length_a   1.000
_cell.length_b   1.000
_cell.length_c   1.000
_cell.angle_alpha   90.00
_cell.angle_beta   90.00
_cell.angle_gamma   90.00
#
_symmetry.space_group_name_H-M   'P 1'
#
loop_
_entity.id
_entity.type
_entity.pdbx_description
1 polymer ?
#
loop_
_entity_poly.entity_id
_entity_poly.type
_entity_poly.pdbx_seq_one_letter_code
_entity_poly.pdbx_strand_id
1 'polypeptide(L)'
;MVVGAAMAILPIQYEQGLTARHLVESGYAVEIVRNDEDGYFSGEEIARKLRIVMVEEEGEEVRKKVRKGKEIFGSKNLQDEYITELVKTLWQKHQMTNKPI
;
A
#
# COMPACT_ATOMS: atom_id res chain seq x y z
N MET A 1 -1.02 3.10 4.28
CA MET A 1 0.41 3.45 4.24
C MET A 1 0.70 4.83 4.83
N VAL A 2 0.17 5.94 4.27
CA VAL A 2 0.39 7.33 4.75
C VAL A 2 0.12 7.53 6.25
N VAL A 3 -0.93 6.91 6.79
CA VAL A 3 -1.29 7.06 8.20
C VAL A 3 -0.55 6.10 9.15
N GLY A 4 0.16 5.10 8.60
CA GLY A 4 0.86 4.07 9.38
C GLY A 4 -0.05 3.05 10.07
N ALA A 5 -1.24 2.81 9.52
CA ALA A 5 -2.17 1.80 10.02
C ALA A 5 -2.00 0.47 9.28
N ALA A 6 -2.04 -0.63 10.02
CA ALA A 6 -2.02 -1.98 9.47
C ALA A 6 -3.41 -2.31 8.88
N MET A 7 -3.42 -3.10 7.80
CA MET A 7 -4.63 -3.31 6.98
C MET A 7 -4.96 -4.80 6.88
N ALA A 8 -6.24 -5.13 7.01
CA ALA A 8 -6.80 -6.39 6.53
C ALA A 8 -7.45 -6.11 5.16
N ILE A 9 -6.94 -6.75 4.11
CA ILE A 9 -7.34 -6.48 2.73
C ILE A 9 -8.40 -7.49 2.29
N LEU A 10 -9.49 -6.96 1.76
CA LEU A 10 -10.59 -7.72 1.19
C LEU A 10 -10.59 -7.53 -0.35
N PRO A 11 -9.97 -8.43 -1.12
CA PRO A 11 -9.88 -8.27 -2.57
C PRO A 11 -11.20 -8.68 -3.26
N ILE A 12 -11.97 -7.69 -3.73
CA ILE A 12 -13.30 -7.91 -4.30
C ILE A 12 -13.24 -8.07 -5.83
N GLN A 13 -12.58 -7.12 -6.53
CA GLN A 13 -12.59 -7.05 -8.00
C GLN A 13 -11.28 -6.47 -8.57
N TYR A 14 -11.08 -6.69 -9.88
CA TYR A 14 -10.00 -6.11 -10.68
C TYR A 14 -8.58 -6.44 -10.16
N GLU A 15 -7.68 -5.47 -10.16
CA GLU A 15 -6.29 -5.62 -9.74
C GLU A 15 -6.11 -5.85 -8.23
N GLN A 16 -7.18 -5.76 -7.44
CA GLN A 16 -7.12 -5.84 -5.98
C GLN A 16 -6.49 -7.14 -5.49
N GLY A 17 -6.65 -8.26 -6.20
CA GLY A 17 -5.98 -9.51 -5.85
C GLY A 17 -4.45 -9.41 -5.95
N LEU A 18 -3.93 -8.74 -6.98
CA LEU A 18 -2.49 -8.48 -7.13
C LEU A 18 -2.00 -7.47 -6.11
N THR A 19 -2.79 -6.42 -5.83
CA THR A 19 -2.46 -5.42 -4.80
C THR A 19 -2.43 -6.04 -3.40
N ALA A 20 -3.38 -6.93 -3.07
CA ALA A 20 -3.42 -7.65 -1.80
C ALA A 20 -2.16 -8.49 -1.62
N ARG A 21 -1.84 -9.33 -2.61
CA ARG A 21 -0.62 -10.15 -2.60
C ARG A 21 0.63 -9.32 -2.41
N HIS A 22 0.79 -8.24 -3.19
CA HIS A 22 1.96 -7.36 -3.08
C HIS A 22 2.10 -6.74 -1.69
N LEU A 23 1.00 -6.28 -1.08
CA LEU A 23 1.03 -5.67 0.26
C LEU A 23 1.32 -6.70 1.37
N VAL A 24 0.83 -7.93 1.23
CA VAL A 24 1.13 -9.04 2.15
C VAL A 24 2.59 -9.46 2.04
N GLU A 25 3.09 -9.70 0.82
CA GLU A 25 4.50 -10.05 0.57
C GLU A 25 5.45 -8.94 1.04
N SER A 26 5.03 -7.68 0.86
CA SER A 26 5.74 -6.51 1.37
C SER A 26 5.55 -6.32 2.89
N GLY A 27 4.80 -7.16 3.59
CA GLY A 27 4.60 -7.16 5.05
C GLY A 27 3.81 -5.97 5.60
N TYR A 28 3.05 -5.26 4.77
CA TYR A 28 2.27 -4.08 5.16
C TYR A 28 0.80 -4.37 5.44
N ALA A 29 0.35 -5.58 5.14
CA ALA A 29 -1.04 -5.99 5.32
C ALA A 29 -1.16 -7.49 5.57
N VAL A 30 -2.35 -7.91 5.98
CA VAL A 30 -2.82 -9.29 5.88
C VAL A 30 -3.94 -9.36 4.87
N GLU A 31 -4.04 -10.47 4.15
CA GLU A 31 -5.15 -10.74 3.23
C GLU A 31 -6.24 -11.56 3.93
N ILE A 32 -7.49 -11.19 3.69
CA ILE A 32 -8.67 -12.00 3.99
C ILE A 32 -8.87 -12.91 2.78
N VAL A 33 -8.59 -14.20 2.96
CA VAL A 33 -8.63 -15.18 1.86
C VAL A 33 -10.07 -15.64 1.66
N ARG A 34 -10.46 -15.89 0.41
CA ARG A 34 -11.76 -16.49 0.09
C ARG A 34 -11.73 -17.98 0.39
N ASN A 35 -12.88 -18.55 0.69
CA ASN A 35 -12.99 -20.00 0.73
C ASN A 35 -12.82 -20.55 -0.71
N ASP A 36 -11.96 -21.56 -0.87
CA ASP A 36 -11.63 -22.15 -2.18
C ASP A 36 -12.78 -22.95 -2.79
N GLU A 37 -13.75 -23.41 -1.99
CA GLU A 37 -14.89 -24.21 -2.43
C GLU A 37 -16.00 -23.34 -3.04
N ASP A 38 -16.37 -22.24 -2.36
CA ASP A 38 -17.52 -21.42 -2.73
C ASP A 38 -17.15 -19.99 -3.20
N GLY A 39 -15.89 -19.59 -3.03
CA GLY A 39 -15.37 -18.28 -3.41
C GLY A 39 -15.83 -17.11 -2.55
N TYR A 40 -16.54 -17.38 -1.44
CA TYR A 40 -17.06 -16.36 -0.54
C TYR A 40 -16.09 -16.04 0.61
N PHE A 41 -16.28 -14.87 1.20
CA PHE A 41 -15.62 -14.51 2.45
C PHE A 41 -16.47 -14.99 3.62
N SER A 42 -15.85 -15.62 4.61
CA SER A 42 -16.51 -15.96 5.86
C SER A 42 -16.36 -14.85 6.90
N GLY A 43 -17.40 -14.63 7.71
CA GLY A 43 -17.31 -13.70 8.85
C GLY A 43 -16.23 -14.11 9.86
N GLU A 44 -15.95 -15.41 9.97
CA GLU A 44 -14.88 -15.95 10.80
C GLU A 44 -13.50 -15.53 10.31
N GLU A 45 -13.23 -15.64 9.01
CA GLU A 45 -11.97 -15.19 8.39
C GLU A 45 -11.75 -13.71 8.62
N ILE A 46 -12.78 -12.91 8.35
CA ILE A 46 -12.75 -11.46 8.53
C ILE A 46 -12.43 -11.13 9.99
N ALA A 47 -13.15 -11.72 10.94
CA ALA A 47 -12.93 -11.48 12.36
C ALA A 47 -11.52 -11.89 12.80
N ARG A 48 -11.00 -13.02 12.30
CA ARG A 48 -9.65 -13.48 12.62
C ARG A 48 -8.58 -12.52 12.10
N LYS A 49 -8.64 -12.13 10.83
CA LYS A 49 -7.66 -11.20 10.24
C LYS A 49 -7.71 -9.81 10.89
N LEU A 50 -8.90 -9.34 11.30
CA LEU A 50 -9.02 -8.12 12.08
C LEU A 50 -8.32 -8.23 13.45
N ARG A 51 -8.49 -9.33 14.18
CA ARG A 51 -7.78 -9.54 15.45
C ARG A 51 -6.27 -9.59 15.27
N ILE A 52 -5.78 -10.30 14.24
CA ILE A 52 -4.35 -10.33 13.87
C ILE A 52 -3.82 -8.89 13.73
N VAL A 53 -4.47 -8.10 12.88
CA VAL A 53 -4.02 -6.73 12.58
C VAL A 53 -4.08 -5.81 13.79
N MET A 54 -5.10 -5.96 14.65
CA MET A 54 -5.36 -5.00 15.73
C MET A 54 -4.72 -5.34 17.06
N VAL A 55 -4.71 -6.61 17.49
CA VAL A 55 -4.40 -6.97 18.88
C VAL A 55 -3.46 -8.16 19.03
N GLU A 56 -3.51 -9.15 18.14
CA GLU A 56 -2.73 -10.38 18.32
C GLU A 56 -1.25 -10.13 18.01
N GLU A 57 -0.40 -10.96 18.62
CA GLU A 57 1.06 -10.90 18.47
C GLU A 57 1.49 -11.18 17.03
N GLU A 58 0.78 -12.07 16.32
CA GLU A 58 1.04 -12.40 14.90
C GLU A 58 1.08 -11.16 14.00
N GLY A 59 0.27 -10.14 14.29
CA GLY A 59 0.24 -8.90 13.50
C GLY A 59 1.21 -7.81 13.95
N GLU A 60 2.02 -8.05 14.98
CA GLU A 60 2.91 -7.01 15.54
C GLU A 60 3.96 -6.55 14.52
N GLU A 61 4.54 -7.49 13.76
CA GLU A 61 5.52 -7.13 12.72
C GLU A 61 4.88 -6.33 11.59
N VAL A 62 3.63 -6.62 11.22
CA VAL A 62 2.88 -5.81 10.25
C VAL A 62 2.68 -4.40 10.78
N ARG A 63 2.23 -4.24 12.04
CA ARG A 63 2.04 -2.94 12.71
C ARG A 63 3.35 -2.14 12.80
N LYS A 64 4.46 -2.77 13.16
CA LYS A 64 5.78 -2.12 13.15
C LYS A 64 6.18 -1.67 11.76
N LYS A 65 5.99 -2.52 10.75
CA LYS A 65 6.39 -2.22 9.38
C LYS A 65 5.61 -1.06 8.79
N VAL A 66 4.28 -1.00 8.96
CA VAL A 66 3.46 0.14 8.49
C VAL A 66 3.81 1.44 9.21
N ARG A 67 4.15 1.39 10.51
CA ARG A 67 4.60 2.58 11.26
C ARG A 67 5.91 3.13 10.71
N LYS A 68 6.87 2.26 10.36
CA LYS A 68 8.10 2.67 9.65
C LYS A 68 7.81 3.19 8.25
N GLY A 69 6.95 2.48 7.51
CA GLY A 69 6.54 2.88 6.16
C GLY A 69 5.94 4.28 6.11
N LYS A 70 5.18 4.68 7.14
CA LYS A 70 4.62 6.04 7.26
C LYS A 70 5.67 7.14 7.14
N GLU A 71 6.90 6.93 7.63
CA GLU A 71 7.97 7.93 7.54
C GLU A 71 8.34 8.25 6.09
N ILE A 72 8.17 7.29 5.18
CA ILE A 72 8.44 7.44 3.75
C ILE A 72 7.16 7.84 3.01
N PHE A 73 6.12 7.02 3.10
CA PHE A 73 4.87 7.21 2.35
C PHE A 73 4.08 8.43 2.81
N GLY A 74 4.24 8.84 4.07
CA GLY A 74 3.59 10.03 4.63
C GLY A 74 4.48 11.29 4.64
N SER A 75 5.72 11.21 4.17
CA SER A 75 6.61 12.38 4.13
C SER A 75 6.21 13.32 3.00
N LYS A 76 5.52 14.41 3.35
CA LYS A 76 5.18 15.47 2.40
C LYS A 76 6.43 16.04 1.72
N ASN A 77 7.53 16.24 2.45
CA ASN A 77 8.77 16.78 1.89
C ASN A 77 9.33 15.89 0.78
N LEU A 78 9.37 14.56 0.98
CA LEU A 78 9.84 13.64 -0.06
C LEU A 78 8.91 13.66 -1.28
N GLN A 79 7.59 13.66 -1.07
CA GLN A 79 6.64 13.69 -2.19
C GLN A 79 6.72 15.01 -2.98
N ASP A 80 6.85 16.14 -2.29
CA ASP A 80 6.99 17.46 -2.90
C ASP A 80 8.31 17.55 -3.69
N GLU A 81 9.40 17.00 -3.16
CA GLU A 81 10.70 16.92 -3.84
C GLU A 81 10.61 16.10 -5.14
N TYR A 82 10.05 14.89 -5.09
CA TYR A 82 9.88 14.05 -6.28
C TYR A 82 9.06 14.72 -7.38
N ILE A 83 7.94 15.37 -7.01
CA ILE A 83 7.10 16.09 -7.98
C ILE A 83 7.87 17.28 -8.56
N THR A 84 8.57 18.04 -7.72
CA THR A 84 9.35 19.21 -8.14
C THR A 84 10.44 18.81 -9.14
N GLU A 85 11.18 17.74 -8.87
CA GLU A 85 12.22 17.24 -9.77
C GLU A 85 11.66 16.73 -11.10
N LEU A 86 10.53 16.03 -11.06
CA LEU A 86 9.84 15.56 -12.26
C LEU A 86 9.40 16.75 -13.12
N VAL A 87 8.71 17.73 -12.53
CA VAL A 87 8.24 18.93 -13.23
C VAL A 87 9.40 19.71 -13.83
N LYS A 88 10.49 19.91 -13.06
CA LYS A 88 11.70 20.59 -13.54
C LYS A 88 12.28 19.88 -14.76
N THR A 89 12.38 18.56 -14.71
CA THR A 89 12.91 17.74 -15.82
C THR A 89 12.04 17.85 -17.07
N LEU A 90 10.72 17.77 -16.91
CA LEU A 90 9.78 17.92 -18.03
C LEU A 90 9.83 19.33 -18.64
N TRP A 91 9.93 20.36 -17.80
CA TRP A 91 10.04 21.75 -18.25
C TRP A 91 11.34 22.02 -19.02
N GLN A 92 12.46 21.48 -18.54
CA GLN A 92 13.74 21.57 -19.24
C GLN A 92 13.70 20.87 -20.60
N LYS A 93 13.14 19.66 -20.67
CA LYS A 93 12.97 18.93 -21.94
C LYS A 93 12.10 19.72 -22.92
N HIS A 94 10.99 20.29 -22.46
CA HIS A 94 10.10 21.10 -23.30
C HIS A 94 10.81 22.34 -23.89
N GLN A 95 11.63 23.03 -23.09
CA GLN A 95 12.40 24.18 -23.58
C GLN A 95 13.47 23.78 -24.59
N MET A 96 14.11 22.61 -24.44
CA MET A 96 15.08 22.11 -25.42
C MET A 96 14.40 21.74 -26.75
N THR A 97 13.20 21.17 -26.73
CA THR A 97 12.44 20.86 -27.95
C THR A 97 11.90 22.09 -28.66
N ASN A 98 11.72 23.21 -27.95
CA ASN A 98 11.17 24.46 -28.48
C ASN A 98 12.22 25.55 -28.73
N LYS A 99 13.52 25.23 -28.62
CA LYS A 99 14.57 26.17 -29.03
C LYS A 99 14.59 26.29 -30.57
N PRO A 100 14.49 27.49 -31.14
CA PRO A 100 14.69 27.67 -32.57
C PRO A 100 16.12 27.27 -32.94
N ILE A 101 16.26 26.62 -34.11
CA ILE A 101 17.54 26.18 -34.71
C ILE A 101 18.44 27.40 -34.95
#